data_AF-A0A3M1GNL0-F1
#
_entry.id   AF-A0A3M1GNL0-F1
#
_cell.length_a   1.000
_cell.length_b   1.000
_cell.length_c   1.000
_cell.angle_alpha   90.00
_cell.angle_beta   90.00
_cell.angle_gamma   90.00
#
_symmetry.space_group_name_H-M   'P 1'
#
loop_
_entity.id
_entity.type
_entity.pdbx_description
1 polymer ?
#
loop_
_entity_poly.entity_id
_entity_poly.type
_entity_poly.pdbx_seq_one_letter_code
_entity_poly.pdbx_strand_id
1 'polypeptide(L)'
;MQARYKDLIRKAYGSLLYRTGLTWLAYQYRRRQVALTILAYHQMDTTTFEAHLKYLTRYFTIISLREACEMLRGEREWRPSCLVLTFDDGHYSFYRHVFPLLQKYRLPAVTFLATDFVGTGRLYWFDRVDAIIDQTRQNRLRIDGAAFHIPASNRLDVKEAIKEHLKQYPEAVKQE
;
A
#
# COMPACT_ATOMS: atom_id res chain seq x y z
N MET A 1 3.95 24.27 -25.49
CA MET A 1 5.36 24.71 -25.37
C MET A 1 5.84 24.82 -23.92
N GLN A 2 5.05 25.39 -23.00
CA GLN A 2 5.41 25.57 -21.57
C GLN A 2 5.66 24.26 -20.79
N ALA A 3 4.95 23.17 -21.10
CA ALA A 3 5.10 21.90 -20.39
C ALA A 3 6.47 21.22 -20.63
N ARG A 4 7.00 21.30 -21.86
CA ARG A 4 8.27 20.66 -22.25
C ARG A 4 9.49 21.35 -21.63
N TYR A 5 9.38 22.66 -21.39
CA TYR A 5 10.43 23.47 -20.77
C TYR A 5 10.57 23.20 -19.26
N LYS A 6 9.45 23.08 -18.55
CA LYS A 6 9.44 22.70 -17.12
C LYS A 6 10.06 21.31 -16.90
N ASP A 7 9.81 20.38 -17.81
CA ASP A 7 10.29 19.00 -17.71
C ASP A 7 11.81 18.89 -17.95
N LEU A 8 12.34 19.67 -18.91
CA LEU A 8 13.78 19.79 -19.15
C LEU A 8 14.51 20.42 -17.96
N ILE A 9 13.96 21.49 -17.38
CA ILE A 9 14.51 22.12 -16.18
C ILE A 9 14.52 21.12 -15.01
N ARG A 10 13.41 20.40 -14.79
CA ARG A 10 13.33 19.41 -13.71
C ARG A 10 14.37 18.30 -13.86
N LYS A 11 14.60 17.82 -15.08
CA LYS A 11 15.63 16.82 -15.40
C LYS A 11 17.05 17.36 -15.21
N ALA A 12 17.32 18.59 -15.63
CA ALA A 12 18.62 19.24 -15.45
C ALA A 12 18.95 19.46 -13.96
N TYR A 13 17.98 19.98 -13.19
CA TYR A 13 18.11 20.14 -11.73
C TYR A 13 18.31 18.80 -11.03
N GLY A 14 17.51 17.78 -11.36
CA GLY A 14 17.66 16.44 -10.81
C GLY A 14 19.03 15.84 -11.08
N SER A 15 19.53 15.97 -12.32
CA SER A 15 20.86 15.49 -12.71
C SER A 15 21.98 16.24 -11.98
N LEU A 16 21.87 17.56 -11.84
CA LEU A 16 22.84 18.38 -11.12
C LEU A 16 22.90 18.01 -9.62
N LEU A 17 21.75 17.90 -8.96
CA LEU A 17 21.66 17.50 -7.55
C LEU A 17 22.15 16.06 -7.31
N TYR A 18 21.98 15.18 -8.31
CA TYR A 18 22.51 13.83 -8.28
C TYR A 18 24.04 13.81 -8.41
N ARG A 19 24.58 14.46 -9.44
CA ARG A 19 26.03 14.49 -9.74
C ARG A 19 26.87 15.21 -8.69
N THR A 20 26.32 16.25 -8.08
CA THR A 20 26.98 17.00 -6.99
C THR A 20 26.97 16.26 -5.66
N GLY A 21 26.24 15.14 -5.55
CA GLY A 21 26.09 14.41 -4.28
C GLY A 21 25.17 15.12 -3.28
N LEU A 22 24.57 16.27 -3.62
CA LEU A 22 23.62 16.98 -2.75
C LEU A 22 22.39 16.11 -2.42
N THR A 23 21.93 15.30 -3.36
CA THR A 23 20.89 14.28 -3.10
C THR A 23 21.35 13.25 -2.06
N TRP A 24 22.58 12.76 -2.16
CA TRP A 24 23.16 11.81 -1.21
C TRP A 24 23.36 12.45 0.16
N LEU A 25 23.86 13.69 0.24
CA LEU A 25 23.98 14.44 1.50
C LEU A 25 22.63 14.71 2.14
N ALA A 26 21.62 15.13 1.37
CA ALA A 26 20.26 15.33 1.87
C ALA A 26 19.61 14.01 2.31
N TYR A 27 19.92 12.89 1.63
CA TYR A 27 19.51 11.55 2.04
C TYR A 27 20.19 11.14 3.36
N GLN A 28 21.51 11.33 3.49
CA GLN A 28 22.25 11.03 4.73
C GLN A 28 21.78 11.90 5.91
N TYR A 29 21.50 13.18 5.66
CA TYR A 29 20.96 14.11 6.65
C TYR A 29 19.54 13.70 7.09
N ARG A 30 18.64 13.41 6.15
CA ARG A 30 17.29 12.92 6.49
C ARG A 30 17.31 11.56 7.18
N ARG A 31 18.16 10.64 6.75
CA ARG A 31 18.28 9.32 7.38
C ARG A 31 18.74 9.40 8.84
N ARG A 32 19.49 10.44 9.21
CA ARG A 32 19.83 10.74 10.61
C ARG A 32 18.64 11.27 11.42
N GLN A 33 17.62 11.83 10.78
CA GLN A 33 16.45 12.41 11.44
C GLN A 33 15.21 11.50 11.43
N VAL A 34 15.08 10.60 10.45
CA VAL A 34 13.96 9.66 10.39
C VAL A 34 14.27 8.46 11.30
N ALA A 35 13.77 8.53 12.53
CA ALA A 35 13.95 7.47 13.52
C ALA A 35 12.97 6.30 13.30
N LEU A 36 11.76 6.57 12.76
CA LEU A 36 10.69 5.58 12.60
C LEU A 36 10.06 5.68 11.20
N THR A 37 9.97 4.55 10.52
CA THR A 37 9.18 4.37 9.29
C THR A 37 8.05 3.38 9.56
N ILE A 38 6.83 3.69 9.12
CA ILE A 38 5.69 2.77 9.20
C ILE A 38 5.28 2.44 7.77
N LEU A 39 5.33 1.15 7.41
CA LEU A 39 5.05 0.67 6.07
C LEU A 39 3.70 -0.05 6.04
N ALA A 40 2.77 0.48 5.26
CA ALA A 40 1.42 -0.06 5.10
C ALA A 40 1.35 -0.94 3.85
N TYR A 41 0.93 -2.19 4.07
CA TYR A 41 0.65 -3.17 3.03
C TYR A 41 -0.85 -3.50 3.05
N HIS A 42 -1.38 -3.94 1.92
CA HIS A 42 -2.73 -4.50 1.82
C HIS A 42 -2.60 -5.94 1.31
N GLN A 43 -2.64 -6.13 -0.01
CA GLN A 43 -2.44 -7.42 -0.67
C GLN A 43 -1.05 -7.52 -1.28
N MET A 44 -0.37 -8.65 -1.06
CA MET A 44 0.98 -8.92 -1.58
C MET A 44 1.11 -10.39 -1.94
N ASP A 45 1.79 -10.69 -3.05
CA ASP A 45 2.25 -12.04 -3.35
C ASP A 45 3.54 -12.38 -2.59
N THR A 46 3.80 -13.69 -2.46
CA THR A 46 4.95 -14.22 -1.71
C THR A 46 6.29 -13.74 -2.29
N THR A 47 6.44 -13.70 -3.61
CA THR A 47 7.73 -13.38 -4.26
C THR A 47 8.10 -11.93 -4.06
N THR A 48 7.15 -11.02 -4.29
CA THR A 48 7.37 -9.58 -4.11
C THR A 48 7.61 -9.25 -2.64
N PHE A 49 6.82 -9.83 -1.72
CA PHE A 49 7.02 -9.57 -0.30
C PHE A 49 8.37 -10.11 0.22
N GLU A 50 8.81 -11.30 -0.21
CA GLU A 50 10.13 -11.80 0.18
C GLU A 50 11.27 -10.91 -0.34
N ALA A 51 11.14 -10.37 -1.56
CA ALA A 51 12.10 -9.40 -2.09
C ALA A 51 12.15 -8.12 -1.24
N HIS A 52 10.98 -7.62 -0.81
CA HIS A 52 10.92 -6.50 0.14
C HIS A 52 11.60 -6.85 1.46
N LEU A 53 11.31 -8.00 2.07
CA LEU A 53 11.94 -8.41 3.33
C LEU A 53 13.47 -8.42 3.21
N LYS A 54 14.02 -9.02 2.15
CA LYS A 54 15.48 -9.04 1.89
C LYS A 54 16.09 -7.64 1.86
N TYR A 55 15.41 -6.68 1.24
CA TYR A 55 15.84 -5.28 1.23
C TYR A 55 15.70 -4.63 2.61
N LEU A 56 14.53 -4.74 3.22
CA LEU A 56 14.22 -4.05 4.48
C LEU A 56 15.12 -4.52 5.61
N THR A 57 15.36 -5.83 5.75
CA THR A 57 16.25 -6.36 6.79
C THR A 57 17.71 -5.95 6.62
N ARG A 58 18.12 -5.51 5.42
CA ARG A 58 19.46 -5.00 5.16
C ARG A 58 19.64 -3.54 5.59
N TYR A 59 18.56 -2.75 5.60
CA TYR A 59 18.64 -1.30 5.77
C TYR A 59 17.90 -0.74 6.98
N PHE A 60 17.03 -1.55 7.61
CA PHE A 60 16.17 -1.14 8.72
C PHE A 60 16.23 -2.14 9.87
N THR A 61 16.02 -1.60 11.08
CA THR A 61 15.72 -2.40 12.27
C THR A 61 14.20 -2.58 12.33
N ILE A 62 13.71 -3.76 11.93
CA ILE A 62 12.27 -4.03 11.97
C ILE A 62 11.86 -4.26 13.42
N ILE A 63 10.91 -3.46 13.92
CA ILE A 63 10.44 -3.49 15.30
C ILE A 63 8.92 -3.68 15.34
N SER A 64 8.40 -4.16 16.46
CA SER A 64 6.95 -4.24 16.64
C SER A 64 6.33 -2.86 16.85
N LEU A 65 5.03 -2.72 16.57
CA LEU A 65 4.30 -1.49 16.84
C LEU A 65 4.38 -1.09 18.33
N ARG A 66 4.38 -2.06 19.24
CA ARG A 66 4.55 -1.81 20.69
C ARG A 66 5.87 -1.13 20.98
N GLU A 67 6.98 -1.64 20.44
CA GLU A 67 8.30 -1.06 20.66
C GLU A 67 8.38 0.36 20.09
N ALA A 68 7.75 0.61 18.94
CA ALA A 68 7.64 1.95 18.39
C ALA A 68 6.87 2.91 19.32
N CYS A 69 5.77 2.45 19.91
CA CYS A 69 5.02 3.24 20.89
C CYS A 69 5.83 3.53 22.16
N GLU A 70 6.57 2.54 22.68
CA GLU A 70 7.46 2.70 23.85
C GLU A 70 8.53 3.77 23.56
N MET A 71 9.15 3.74 22.37
CA MET A 71 10.14 4.75 21.95
C MET A 71 9.51 6.15 21.83
N LEU A 72 8.30 6.25 21.29
CA LEU A 72 7.57 7.52 21.17
C LEU A 72 7.19 8.11 22.53
N ARG A 73 6.95 7.27 23.55
CA ARG A 73 6.66 7.70 24.92
C ARG A 73 7.91 8.00 25.76
N GLY A 74 9.11 7.73 25.23
CA GLY A 74 10.35 7.85 25.98
C GLY A 74 10.58 6.73 27.00
N GLU A 75 9.80 5.65 26.93
CA GLU A 75 9.96 4.45 27.77
C GLU A 75 11.10 3.55 27.27
N ARG A 76 11.59 3.82 26.05
CA ARG A 76 12.66 3.07 25.40
C ARG A 76 13.53 3.98 24.54
N GLU A 77 14.83 3.68 24.50
CA GLU A 77 15.76 4.42 23.65
C GLU A 77 15.51 4.19 22.16
N TRP A 78 15.69 5.25 21.38
CA TRP A 78 15.60 5.20 19.92
C TRP A 78 16.70 4.35 19.30
N ARG A 79 16.31 3.51 18.35
CA ARG A 79 17.24 2.83 17.45
C ARG A 79 17.23 3.52 16.09
N PRO A 80 18.36 3.57 15.37
CA PRO A 80 18.39 4.18 14.05
C PRO A 80 17.63 3.33 13.02
N SER A 81 16.95 4.01 12.09
CA SER A 81 16.25 3.37 10.97
C SER A 81 15.24 2.29 11.40
N CYS A 82 14.40 2.56 12.40
CA CYS A 82 13.34 1.64 12.79
C CYS A 82 12.27 1.55 11.69
N LEU A 83 11.73 0.35 11.51
CA LEU A 83 10.64 0.10 10.57
C LEU A 83 9.56 -0.78 11.21
N VAL A 84 8.30 -0.36 11.13
CA VAL A 84 7.13 -1.15 11.53
C VAL A 84 6.42 -1.63 10.28
N LEU A 85 6.13 -2.92 10.22
CA LEU A 85 5.32 -3.54 9.18
C LEU A 85 3.85 -3.55 9.61
N THR A 86 3.00 -2.89 8.84
CA THR A 86 1.55 -2.82 9.06
C THR A 86 0.80 -3.40 7.86
N PHE A 87 -0.31 -4.09 8.14
CA PHE A 87 -1.14 -4.74 7.13
C PHE A 87 -2.61 -4.40 7.37
N ASP A 88 -3.26 -3.78 6.39
CA ASP A 88 -4.65 -3.36 6.51
C ASP A 88 -5.60 -4.43 5.94
N ASP A 89 -6.89 -4.26 6.20
CA ASP A 89 -8.04 -5.03 5.68
C ASP A 89 -8.11 -6.52 6.05
N GLY A 90 -7.07 -7.11 6.65
CA GLY A 90 -7.15 -8.51 7.10
C GLY A 90 -7.39 -9.54 5.98
N HIS A 91 -6.96 -9.25 4.75
CA HIS A 91 -7.14 -10.16 3.62
C HIS A 91 -6.53 -11.55 3.87
N TYR A 92 -7.19 -12.59 3.38
CA TYR A 92 -6.69 -13.97 3.47
C TYR A 92 -5.29 -14.17 2.85
N SER A 93 -4.93 -13.34 1.86
CA SER A 93 -3.60 -13.33 1.26
C SER A 93 -2.49 -13.04 2.28
N PHE A 94 -2.76 -12.25 3.33
CA PHE A 94 -1.82 -12.04 4.43
C PHE A 94 -1.46 -13.37 5.09
N TYR A 95 -2.45 -14.14 5.52
CA TYR A 95 -2.22 -15.44 6.16
C TYR A 95 -1.53 -16.43 5.23
N ARG A 96 -1.92 -16.44 3.95
CA ARG A 96 -1.40 -17.41 2.97
C ARG A 96 0.02 -17.10 2.48
N HIS A 97 0.36 -15.82 2.28
CA HIS A 97 1.58 -15.42 1.58
C HIS A 97 2.57 -14.65 2.45
N VAL A 98 2.07 -13.81 3.36
CA VAL A 98 2.89 -12.89 4.16
C VAL A 98 3.30 -13.54 5.48
N PHE A 99 2.34 -14.10 6.22
CA PHE A 99 2.56 -14.65 7.55
C PHE A 99 3.65 -15.74 7.61
N PRO A 100 3.73 -16.71 6.67
CA PRO A 100 4.81 -17.71 6.68
C PRO A 100 6.20 -17.08 6.49
N LEU A 101 6.29 -15.99 5.72
CA LEU A 101 7.54 -15.26 5.53
C LEU A 101 7.93 -14.48 6.79
N LEU A 102 6.97 -13.84 7.47
CA LEU A 102 7.23 -13.20 8.76
C LEU A 102 7.75 -14.20 9.80
N GLN A 103 7.19 -15.42 9.83
CA GLN A 103 7.70 -16.50 10.68
C GLN A 103 9.10 -16.95 10.28
N LYS A 104 9.34 -17.19 8.98
CA LYS A 104 10.65 -17.57 8.43
C LYS A 104 11.75 -16.58 8.79
N TYR A 105 11.47 -15.28 8.69
CA TYR A 105 12.41 -14.20 8.98
C TYR A 105 12.39 -13.75 10.45
N ARG A 106 11.48 -14.30 11.28
CA ARG A 106 11.27 -13.93 12.69
C ARG A 106 11.04 -12.43 12.89
N LEU A 107 10.21 -11.85 12.04
CA LEU A 107 9.94 -10.41 12.02
C LEU A 107 8.59 -10.08 12.66
N PRO A 108 8.52 -9.02 13.48
CA PRO A 108 7.25 -8.53 13.98
C PRO A 108 6.48 -7.79 12.89
N ALA A 109 5.16 -7.88 12.96
CA ALA A 109 4.23 -7.08 12.17
C ALA A 109 2.91 -6.92 12.93
N VAL A 110 2.09 -5.97 12.51
CA VAL A 110 0.72 -5.78 13.00
C VAL A 110 -0.24 -5.82 11.83
N THR A 111 -1.42 -6.41 12.04
CA THR A 111 -2.52 -6.35 11.07
C THR A 111 -3.73 -5.66 11.69
N PHE A 112 -4.33 -4.73 10.95
CA PHE A 112 -5.55 -4.03 11.31
C PHE A 112 -6.71 -4.71 10.58
N LEU A 113 -7.52 -5.46 11.33
CA LEU A 113 -8.60 -6.29 10.78
C LEU A 113 -9.92 -5.52 10.77
N ALA A 114 -10.67 -5.57 9.67
CA ALA A 114 -12.08 -5.17 9.69
C ALA A 114 -12.91 -6.32 10.30
N THR A 115 -13.13 -6.24 11.61
CA THR A 115 -13.73 -7.31 12.41
C THR A 115 -15.11 -7.75 11.93
N ASP A 116 -15.89 -6.85 11.34
CA ASP A 116 -17.25 -7.13 10.85
C ASP A 116 -17.28 -8.15 9.70
N PHE A 117 -16.16 -8.37 9.00
CA PHE A 117 -16.06 -9.31 7.90
C PHE A 117 -15.54 -10.69 8.34
N VAL A 118 -14.87 -10.76 9.49
CA VAL A 118 -14.22 -11.97 9.98
C VAL A 118 -15.25 -13.08 10.22
N GLY A 119 -15.03 -14.25 9.63
CA GLY A 119 -15.91 -15.42 9.77
C GLY A 119 -17.23 -15.34 9.00
N THR A 120 -17.53 -14.23 8.30
CA THR A 120 -18.81 -14.06 7.60
C THR A 120 -18.80 -14.56 6.15
N GLY A 121 -17.63 -14.73 5.56
CA GLY A 121 -17.47 -15.04 4.13
C GLY A 121 -17.84 -13.88 3.18
N ARG A 122 -18.20 -12.71 3.72
CA ARG A 122 -18.50 -11.51 2.93
C ARG A 122 -17.21 -10.91 2.36
N LEU A 123 -17.29 -10.39 1.15
CA LEU A 123 -16.24 -9.59 0.50
C LEU A 123 -16.48 -8.11 0.78
N TYR A 124 -15.41 -7.31 0.82
CA TYR A 124 -15.55 -5.86 0.80
C TYR A 124 -16.25 -5.41 -0.48
N TRP A 125 -17.03 -4.34 -0.43
CA TRP A 125 -17.77 -3.85 -1.60
C TRP A 125 -16.86 -3.61 -2.81
N PHE A 126 -15.64 -3.09 -2.60
CA PHE A 126 -14.68 -2.85 -3.68
C PHE A 126 -14.11 -4.15 -4.27
N ASP A 127 -13.94 -5.19 -3.45
CA ASP A 127 -13.58 -6.54 -3.94
C ASP A 127 -14.74 -7.18 -4.71
N ARG A 128 -16.00 -6.95 -4.29
CA ARG A 128 -17.17 -7.40 -5.04
C ARG A 128 -17.22 -6.76 -6.42
N VAL A 129 -16.97 -5.45 -6.50
CA VAL A 129 -16.89 -4.72 -7.78
C VAL A 129 -15.82 -5.36 -8.66
N ASP A 130 -14.62 -5.60 -8.11
CA ASP A 130 -13.54 -6.23 -8.86
C ASP A 130 -13.93 -7.61 -9.37
N ALA A 131 -14.51 -8.45 -8.52
CA ALA A 131 -14.96 -9.80 -8.89
C ALA A 131 -16.06 -9.78 -9.96
N ILE A 132 -17.07 -8.91 -9.82
CA ILE A 132 -18.16 -8.76 -10.80
C ILE A 132 -17.60 -8.32 -12.14
N ILE A 133 -16.74 -7.30 -12.14
CA ILE A 133 -16.16 -6.77 -13.37
C ILE A 133 -15.17 -7.75 -14.00
N ASP A 134 -14.44 -8.56 -13.25
CA ASP A 134 -13.57 -9.58 -13.82
C ASP A 134 -14.33 -10.76 -14.44
N GLN A 135 -15.48 -11.13 -13.85
CA GLN A 135 -16.23 -12.30 -14.28
C GLN A 135 -17.32 -11.98 -15.31
N THR A 136 -17.72 -10.71 -15.44
CA THR A 136 -18.78 -10.33 -16.38
C THR A 136 -18.36 -10.51 -17.83
N ARG A 137 -19.31 -10.98 -18.65
CA ARG A 137 -19.23 -11.01 -20.12
C ARG A 137 -19.88 -9.80 -20.77
N GLN A 138 -20.55 -8.96 -19.98
CA GLN A 138 -21.19 -7.74 -20.48
C GLN A 138 -20.13 -6.68 -20.74
N ASN A 139 -20.31 -5.93 -21.84
CA ASN A 139 -19.42 -4.85 -22.23
C ASN A 139 -19.92 -3.46 -21.77
N ARG A 140 -21.05 -3.42 -21.07
CA ARG A 140 -21.65 -2.21 -20.52
C ARG A 140 -22.34 -2.54 -19.21
N LEU A 141 -22.23 -1.64 -18.24
CA LEU A 141 -22.95 -1.68 -16.97
C LEU A 141 -23.60 -0.31 -16.74
N ARG A 142 -24.79 -0.30 -16.16
CA ARG A 142 -25.45 0.94 -15.72
C ARG A 142 -25.67 0.90 -14.23
N ILE A 143 -25.27 1.95 -13.54
CA ILE A 143 -25.45 2.15 -12.10
C ILE A 143 -26.08 3.54 -11.95
N ASP A 144 -27.29 3.61 -11.41
CA ASP A 144 -28.03 4.87 -11.17
C ASP A 144 -27.99 5.89 -12.32
N GLY A 145 -28.21 5.40 -13.54
CA GLY A 145 -28.25 6.21 -14.75
C GLY A 145 -26.86 6.47 -15.37
N ALA A 146 -25.77 6.33 -14.63
CA ALA A 146 -24.41 6.36 -15.16
C ALA A 146 -24.12 5.08 -15.96
N ALA A 147 -23.55 5.22 -17.15
CA ALA A 147 -23.21 4.10 -18.02
C ALA A 147 -21.69 3.93 -18.13
N PHE A 148 -21.21 2.74 -17.80
CA PHE A 148 -19.80 2.36 -17.85
C PHE A 148 -19.57 1.38 -18.98
N HIS A 149 -18.55 1.65 -19.81
CA HIS A 149 -18.10 0.69 -20.82
C HIS A 149 -17.03 -0.22 -20.21
N ILE A 150 -17.21 -1.53 -20.35
CA ILE A 150 -16.30 -2.56 -19.82
C ILE A 150 -15.57 -3.18 -21.00
N PRO A 151 -14.35 -2.73 -21.32
CA PRO A 151 -13.57 -3.30 -22.40
C PRO A 151 -13.05 -4.69 -22.02
N ALA A 152 -12.83 -5.55 -23.02
CA ALA A 152 -12.29 -6.89 -22.80
C ALA A 152 -10.78 -6.90 -22.46
N SER A 153 -10.04 -5.86 -22.87
CA SER A 153 -8.57 -5.81 -22.79
C SER A 153 -8.01 -5.18 -21.52
N ASN A 154 -8.63 -4.11 -21.00
CA ASN A 154 -8.19 -3.43 -19.78
C ASN A 154 -9.36 -3.06 -18.88
N ARG A 155 -9.61 -3.87 -17.85
CA ARG A 155 -10.71 -3.65 -16.91
C ARG A 155 -10.33 -2.79 -15.70
N LEU A 156 -9.06 -2.40 -15.55
CA LEU A 156 -8.60 -1.65 -14.38
C LEU A 156 -9.25 -0.26 -14.30
N ASP A 157 -9.21 0.49 -15.41
CA ASP A 157 -9.72 1.86 -15.45
C ASP A 157 -11.22 1.91 -15.15
N VAL A 158 -12.00 0.93 -15.64
CA VAL A 158 -13.44 0.86 -15.39
C VAL A 158 -13.76 0.44 -13.95
N LYS A 159 -12.98 -0.47 -13.36
CA LYS A 159 -13.11 -0.82 -11.93
C LYS A 159 -12.92 0.40 -11.05
N GLU A 160 -11.85 1.16 -11.29
CA GLU A 160 -11.57 2.39 -10.53
C GLU A 160 -12.65 3.45 -10.75
N ALA A 161 -13.14 3.63 -11.99
CA ALA A 161 -14.24 4.55 -12.27
C ALA A 161 -15.55 4.16 -11.55
N ILE A 162 -15.88 2.86 -11.51
CA ILE A 162 -17.06 2.37 -10.78
C ILE A 162 -16.88 2.54 -9.28
N LYS A 163 -15.70 2.21 -8.73
CA LYS A 163 -15.42 2.40 -7.30
C LYS A 163 -15.53 3.87 -6.92
N GLU A 164 -14.99 4.78 -7.72
CA GLU A 164 -15.07 6.22 -7.47
C GLU A 164 -16.50 6.75 -7.53
N HIS A 165 -17.32 6.23 -8.44
CA HIS A 165 -18.75 6.54 -8.48
C HIS A 165 -19.48 6.03 -7.22
N LEU A 166 -19.21 4.79 -6.81
CA LEU A 166 -19.84 4.19 -5.63
C LEU A 166 -19.41 4.84 -4.31
N LYS A 167 -18.22 5.45 -4.23
CA LYS A 167 -17.77 6.18 -3.02
C LYS A 167 -18.71 7.31 -2.60
N GLN A 168 -19.51 7.85 -3.54
CA GLN A 168 -20.46 8.94 -3.31
C GLN A 168 -21.68 8.52 -2.49
N TYR A 169 -21.94 7.21 -2.40
CA TYR A 169 -23.07 6.66 -1.68
C TYR A 169 -22.78 6.49 -0.19
N PRO A 170 -23.82 6.40 0.67
CA PRO A 170 -23.64 6.01 2.06
C PRO A 170 -23.03 4.60 2.18
N GLU A 171 -22.21 4.35 3.20
CA GLU A 171 -21.49 3.08 3.35
C GLU A 171 -22.43 1.86 3.46
N ALA A 172 -23.60 2.04 4.07
CA ALA A 172 -24.65 1.02 4.16
C ALA A 172 -25.10 0.52 2.77
N VAL A 173 -25.20 1.43 1.79
CA VAL A 173 -25.66 1.12 0.43
C VAL A 173 -24.57 0.42 -0.37
N LYS A 174 -23.28 0.67 -0.09
CA LYS A 174 -22.17 0.06 -0.83
C LYS A 174 -22.04 -1.44 -0.53
N GLN A 175 -22.38 -1.84 0.70
CA GLN A 175 -22.20 -3.21 1.19
C GLN A 175 -23.39 -4.12 0.89
N GLU A 176 -24.56 -3.55 0.54
CA GLU A 176 -25.72 -4.26 0.01
C GLU A 176 -25.48 -4.69 -1.44
#